data_AF-J3A383-F1
#
_entry.id   AF-J3A383-F1
#
_cell.length_a   1.000
_cell.length_b   1.000
_cell.length_c   1.000
_cell.angle_alpha   90.00
_cell.angle_beta   90.00
_cell.angle_gamma   90.00
#
_symmetry.space_group_name_H-M   'P 1'
#
loop_
_entity.id
_entity.type
_entity.pdbx_description
1 polymer ?
#
loop_
_entity_poly.entity_id
_entity_poly.type
_entity_poly.pdbx_seq_one_letter_code
_entity_poly.pdbx_strand_id
1 'polypeptide(L)'
;MVVTLQVGVPGGIELILLPVLLLVPLIVAYWVYRDATRYGISYAPAWALATFALLLAGVVPGLLTLVAYLVVREKRSVRPIRPVA
;
A
#
# COMPACT_ATOMS: atom_id res chain seq x y z
N MET A 1 -23.30 35.53 5.25
CA MET A 1 -22.45 34.46 5.82
C MET A 1 -21.25 34.29 4.90
N VAL A 2 -20.05 34.55 5.37
CA VAL A 2 -18.82 34.28 4.61
C VAL A 2 -18.23 33.00 5.18
N VAL A 3 -18.17 31.95 4.37
CA VAL A 3 -17.37 30.76 4.69
C VAL A 3 -15.93 31.14 4.38
N THR A 4 -15.16 31.48 5.41
CA THR A 4 -13.72 31.69 5.27
C THR A 4 -13.05 30.33 5.14
N LEU A 5 -12.87 29.86 3.90
CA LEU A 5 -11.93 28.78 3.60
C LEU A 5 -10.52 29.35 3.79
N GLN A 6 -9.94 29.08 4.96
CA GLN A 6 -8.53 29.23 5.32
C GLN A 6 -7.62 29.84 4.23
N VAL A 7 -7.52 31.17 4.20
CA VAL A 7 -6.36 31.86 3.61
C VAL A 7 -5.40 32.15 4.76
N GLY A 8 -4.77 31.09 5.24
CA GLY A 8 -3.73 31.15 6.25
C GLY A 8 -2.71 30.10 5.87
N VAL A 9 -1.43 30.49 5.80
CA VAL A 9 -0.32 29.61 5.46
C VAL A 9 -0.44 28.32 6.28
N PRO A 10 -0.58 27.13 5.66
CA PRO A 10 -0.67 25.89 6.40
C PRO A 10 0.65 25.70 7.16
N GLY A 11 0.56 25.69 8.50
CA GLY A 11 1.72 25.67 9.40
C GLY A 11 1.57 24.71 10.58
N GLY A 12 0.37 24.14 10.77
CA GLY A 12 0.03 23.28 11.89
C GLY A 12 0.09 21.79 11.54
N ILE A 13 -0.77 21.01 12.20
CA ILE A 13 -0.86 19.55 11.99
C ILE A 13 -1.17 19.17 10.54
N GLU A 14 -1.75 20.08 9.74
CA GLU A 14 -2.00 19.85 8.32
C GLU A 14 -0.71 19.60 7.52
N LEU A 15 0.42 20.21 7.92
CA LEU A 15 1.73 19.94 7.31
C LEU A 15 2.27 18.54 7.63
N ILE A 16 1.80 17.91 8.69
CA ILE A 16 2.17 16.53 9.05
C ILE A 16 1.29 15.54 8.27
N LEU A 17 0.05 15.91 7.96
CA LEU A 17 -0.86 15.03 7.23
C LEU A 17 -0.41 14.78 5.79
N LEU A 18 0.17 15.78 5.12
CA LEU A 18 0.70 15.64 3.75
C LEU A 18 1.79 14.55 3.62
N PRO A 19 2.88 14.57 4.41
CA PRO A 19 3.89 13.51 4.36
C PRO A 19 3.33 12.20 4.89
N VAL A 20 2.45 12.18 5.89
CA VAL A 20 1.83 10.92 6.36
C VAL A 20 1.02 10.25 5.24
N LEU A 21 0.25 11.03 4.47
CA LEU A 21 -0.55 10.52 3.36
C LEU A 21 0.32 9.87 2.26
N LEU A 22 1.57 10.31 2.08
CA LEU A 22 2.46 9.75 1.08
C LEU A 22 3.37 8.65 1.65
N LEU A 23 3.95 8.88 2.83
CA LEU A 23 4.92 8.00 3.47
C LEU A 23 4.27 6.72 3.98
N VAL A 24 3.07 6.77 4.54
CA VAL A 24 2.40 5.56 5.04
C VAL A 24 2.14 4.58 3.89
N PRO A 25 1.49 4.96 2.77
CA PRO A 25 1.34 4.07 1.62
C PRO A 25 2.67 3.60 1.05
N LEU A 26 3.69 4.46 1.03
CA LEU A 26 5.01 4.12 0.50
C LEU A 26 5.70 3.04 1.35
N ILE A 27 5.66 3.18 2.68
CA ILE A 27 6.21 2.20 3.62
C ILE A 27 5.50 0.86 3.46
N VAL A 28 4.16 0.88 3.37
CA VAL A 28 3.35 -0.33 3.17
C VAL A 28 3.68 -0.99 1.82
N ALA A 29 3.80 -0.21 0.74
CA ALA A 29 4.16 -0.73 -0.58
C ALA A 29 5.56 -1.34 -0.61
N TYR A 30 6.54 -0.70 0.06
CA TYR A 30 7.87 -1.25 0.22
C TYR A 30 7.85 -2.57 0.99
N TRP A 31 7.06 -2.66 2.06
CA TRP A 31 6.88 -3.89 2.80
C TRP A 31 6.27 -5.00 1.93
N VAL A 32 5.19 -4.71 1.19
CA VAL A 32 4.57 -5.66 0.25
C VAL A 32 5.58 -6.13 -0.80
N TYR A 33 6.39 -5.24 -1.36
CA TYR A 33 7.42 -5.61 -2.33
C TYR A 33 8.44 -6.59 -1.72
N ARG A 34 8.97 -6.27 -0.54
CA ARG A 34 9.99 -7.09 0.14
C ARG A 34 9.43 -8.44 0.54
N ASP A 35 8.21 -8.47 1.06
CA ASP A 35 7.53 -9.70 1.46
C ASP A 35 7.21 -10.55 0.22
N ALA A 36 6.62 -9.97 -0.83
CA ALA A 36 6.33 -10.67 -2.08
C ALA A 36 7.58 -11.29 -2.73
N THR A 37 8.70 -10.56 -2.72
CA THR A 37 9.98 -11.05 -3.21
C THR A 37 10.50 -12.22 -2.38
N ARG A 38 10.35 -12.17 -1.05
CA ARG A 38 10.76 -13.27 -0.14
C ARG A 38 9.94 -14.53 -0.34
N TYR A 39 8.65 -14.40 -0.61
CA TYR A 39 7.74 -15.53 -0.85
C TYR A 39 7.70 -16.00 -2.31
N GLY A 40 8.54 -15.46 -3.20
CA GLY A 40 8.57 -15.83 -4.62
C GLY A 40 7.25 -15.58 -5.34
N ILE A 41 6.50 -14.56 -4.90
CA ILE A 41 5.20 -14.20 -5.48
C ILE A 41 5.46 -13.52 -6.83
N SER A 42 4.81 -14.03 -7.87
CA SER A 42 4.85 -13.45 -9.21
C SER A 42 4.35 -12.00 -9.19
N TYR A 43 4.97 -11.13 -9.99
CA TYR A 43 4.59 -9.72 -10.12
C TYR A 43 4.69 -8.92 -8.80
N ALA A 44 5.71 -9.19 -7.98
CA ALA A 44 5.97 -8.42 -6.75
C ALA A 44 5.95 -6.88 -6.93
N PRO A 45 6.52 -6.29 -8.01
CA PRO A 45 6.42 -4.85 -8.25
C PRO A 45 4.98 -4.37 -8.50
N ALA A 46 4.15 -5.18 -9.19
CA ALA A 46 2.76 -4.84 -9.45
C ALA A 46 1.92 -4.83 -8.16
N TRP A 47 2.16 -5.79 -7.26
CA TRP A 47 1.51 -5.82 -5.94
C TRP A 47 1.85 -4.60 -5.09
N ALA A 48 3.12 -4.19 -5.09
CA ALA A 48 3.55 -3.01 -4.38
C ALA A 48 2.94 -1.72 -4.95
N LEU A 49 2.98 -1.55 -6.27
CA LEU A 49 2.40 -0.40 -6.96
C LEU A 49 0.89 -0.33 -6.80
N ALA A 50 0.18 -1.46 -6.92
CA ALA A 50 -1.26 -1.53 -6.70
C ALA A 50 -1.62 -1.12 -5.27
N THR A 51 -0.89 -1.65 -4.27
CA THR A 51 -1.11 -1.31 -2.86
C THR A 51 -0.89 0.18 -2.61
N PHE A 52 0.19 0.76 -3.16
CA PHE A 52 0.48 2.19 -3.06
C PHE A 52 -0.64 3.04 -3.68
N ALA A 53 -0.98 2.76 -4.95
CA ALA A 53 -1.97 3.52 -5.69
C ALA A 53 -3.36 3.43 -5.05
N LEU A 54 -3.74 2.25 -4.56
CA LEU A 54 -5.06 2.04 -3.98
C LEU A 54 -5.17 2.63 -2.57
N LEU A 55 -4.10 2.65 -1.78
CA LEU A 55 -4.08 3.40 -0.51
C LEU A 55 -4.18 4.91 -0.73
N LEU A 56 -3.57 5.45 -1.80
CA LEU A 56 -3.74 6.86 -2.19
C LEU A 56 -5.15 7.16 -2.71
N ALA A 57 -5.77 6.23 -3.44
CA ALA A 57 -7.15 6.37 -3.92
C ALA A 57 -8.17 6.31 -2.77
N GLY A 58 -7.83 5.63 -1.68
CA GLY A 58 -8.61 5.60 -0.44
C GLY A 58 -8.27 4.40 0.44
N VAL A 59 -8.61 4.52 1.73
CA VAL A 59 -8.29 3.46 2.71
C VAL A 59 -8.98 2.14 2.34
N VAL A 60 -10.25 2.16 1.95
CA VAL A 60 -11.02 0.95 1.60
C VAL A 60 -10.39 0.16 0.45
N PRO A 61 -10.16 0.74 -0.75
CA PRO A 61 -9.52 0.00 -1.85
C PRO A 61 -8.09 -0.44 -1.51
N GLY A 62 -7.33 0.35 -0.76
CA GLY A 62 -6.00 -0.03 -0.29
C GLY A 62 -6.00 -1.25 0.63
N LEU A 63 -6.93 -1.29 1.60
CA LEU A 63 -7.10 -2.43 2.49
C LEU A 63 -7.57 -3.68 1.73
N LEU A 64 -8.49 -3.55 0.77
CA LEU A 64 -8.92 -4.67 -0.06
C LEU A 64 -7.74 -5.28 -0.83
N THR A 65 -6.82 -4.44 -1.32
CA THR A 65 -5.61 -4.89 -2.02
C THR A 65 -4.67 -5.63 -1.09
N LEU A 66 -4.48 -5.14 0.13
CA LEU A 66 -3.68 -5.82 1.16
C LEU A 66 -4.28 -7.18 1.54
N VAL A 67 -5.60 -7.25 1.71
CA VAL A 67 -6.28 -8.53 1.99
C VAL A 67 -6.08 -9.51 0.83
N ALA A 68 -6.28 -9.07 -0.41
CA ALA A 68 -6.05 -9.89 -1.59
C ALA A 68 -4.59 -10.38 -1.67
N TYR A 69 -3.63 -9.50 -1.37
CA TYR A 69 -2.21 -9.84 -1.30
C TYR A 69 -1.92 -10.90 -0.24
N LEU A 70 -2.44 -10.74 0.98
CA LEU A 70 -2.24 -11.68 2.08
C LEU A 70 -2.82 -13.07 1.77
N VAL A 71 -3.97 -13.13 1.09
CA VAL A 71 -4.56 -14.39 0.63
C VAL A 71 -3.67 -15.09 -0.41
N VAL A 72 -3.09 -14.34 -1.35
CA VAL A 72 -2.16 -14.90 -2.35
C VAL A 72 -0.86 -15.37 -1.70
N ARG A 73 -0.33 -14.59 -0.76
CA ARG A 73 0.85 -14.93 0.04
C ARG A 73 0.64 -16.25 0.78
N GLU A 74 -0.51 -16.42 1.43
CA GLU A 74 -0.82 -17.65 2.17
C GLU A 74 -0.97 -18.87 1.25
N LYS A 75 -1.57 -18.70 0.07
CA LYS A 75 -1.63 -19.80 -0.92
C LYS A 75 -0.24 -20.25 -1.39
N ARG A 76 0.74 -19.33 -1.41
CA ARG A 76 2.13 -19.60 -1.79
C ARG A 76 2.94 -20.19 -0.65
N SER A 77 2.69 -19.83 0.60
CA SER A 77 3.37 -20.43 1.76
C SER A 77 3.02 -21.91 1.94
N VAL A 78 1.79 -22.32 1.60
CA VAL A 78 1.31 -23.70 1.79
C VAL A 78 1.74 -24.66 0.66
N ARG A 79 1.99 -24.18 -0.57
CA ARG A 79 2.45 -25.04 -1.68
C ARG A 79 3.97 -24.97 -1.84
N PRO A 80 4.73 -26.04 -1.49
CA PRO A 80 6.11 -26.13 -1.91
C PRO A 80 6.18 -26.14 -3.44
N ILE A 81 7.14 -25.39 -4.00
CA ILE A 81 7.42 -25.30 -5.43
C ILE A 81 7.70 -26.73 -5.91
N ARG A 82 6.77 -27.35 -6.66
CA ARG A 82 7.12 -28.57 -7.39
C ARG A 82 8.00 -28.16 -8.56
N PRO A 83 9.27 -28.60 -8.64
CA PRO A 83 10.00 -28.48 -9.89
C PRO A 83 9.24 -29.32 -10.93
N VAL A 84 8.84 -28.67 -12.02
CA VAL A 84 8.36 -29.38 -13.20
C VAL A 84 9.61 -29.94 -13.86
N ALA A 85 9.78 -31.26 -13.77
CA ALA A 85 10.81 -32.00 -14.47
C ALA A 85 10.53 -32.06 -15.97
#